data_AF-A0AAU4EN10-F1
#
_entry.id   AF-A0AAU4EN10-F1
#
_cell.length_a   1.000
_cell.length_b   1.000
_cell.length_c   1.000
_cell.angle_alpha   90.00
_cell.angle_beta   90.00
_cell.angle_gamma   90.00
#
_symmetry.space_group_name_H-M   'P 1'
#
loop_
_entity.id
_entity.type
_entity.pdbx_description
1 polymer ?
#
loop_
_entity_poly.entity_id
_entity_poly.type
_entity_poly.pdbx_seq_one_letter_code
_entity_poly.pdbx_strand_id
1 'polypeptide(L)'
;MDVAALLREDGVIDNLAPGESGTVRTFDHPLLVALGITALPDSRPGVRACLDWSHGTVHLAGALGAALFTALLDDGWVRRHPRGRALRITDPGHRRLAELGIG
;
A
#
# COMPACT_ATOMS: atom_id res chain seq x y z
N MET A 1 11.59 -5.79 0.47
CA MET A 1 11.38 -4.32 0.62
C MET A 1 9.90 -4.09 0.92
N ASP A 2 9.53 -3.19 1.84
CA ASP A 2 8.11 -2.90 2.14
C ASP A 2 7.49 -2.02 1.04
N VAL A 3 6.23 -2.25 0.70
CA VAL A 3 5.45 -1.48 -0.30
C VAL A 3 5.48 0.02 0.02
N ALA A 4 5.42 0.39 1.31
CA ALA A 4 5.50 1.78 1.73
C ALA A 4 6.83 2.44 1.38
N ALA A 5 7.94 1.71 1.49
CA ALA A 5 9.27 2.20 1.13
C ALA A 5 9.40 2.32 -0.39
N LEU A 6 8.97 1.29 -1.14
CA LEU A 6 9.01 1.31 -2.61
C LEU A 6 8.27 2.52 -3.19
N LEU A 7 7.03 2.76 -2.74
CA LEU A 7 6.24 3.88 -3.26
C LEU A 7 6.85 5.26 -2.91
N ARG A 8 7.68 5.35 -1.87
CA ARG A 8 8.44 6.58 -1.55
C ARG A 8 9.66 6.74 -2.45
N GLU A 9 10.43 5.66 -2.58
CA GLU A 9 11.63 5.63 -3.42
C GLU A 9 11.30 5.93 -4.88
N ASP A 10 10.17 5.41 -5.37
CA ASP A 10 9.67 5.65 -6.72
C ASP A 10 8.89 6.97 -6.88
N GLY A 11 8.81 7.78 -5.83
CA GLY A 11 8.20 9.12 -5.87
C GLY A 11 6.68 9.14 -6.06
N VAL A 12 6.01 8.01 -5.85
CA VAL A 12 4.53 7.90 -5.89
C VAL A 12 3.90 8.71 -4.76
N ILE A 13 4.56 8.75 -3.60
CA ILE A 13 4.14 9.53 -2.44
C ILE A 13 5.26 10.41 -1.92
N ASP A 14 4.89 11.45 -1.17
CA ASP A 14 5.84 12.30 -0.46
C ASP A 14 6.74 11.49 0.51
N ASN A 15 7.95 11.99 0.74
CA ASN A 15 8.82 11.48 1.80
C ASN A 15 8.29 11.97 3.17
N LEU A 16 7.32 11.24 3.71
CA LEU A 16 6.59 11.61 4.92
C LEU A 16 7.25 11.05 6.19
N ALA A 17 7.51 11.93 7.14
CA ALA A 17 7.87 11.55 8.49
C ALA A 17 6.67 10.89 9.22
N PRO A 18 6.91 10.08 10.27
CA PRO A 18 5.83 9.49 11.05
C PRO A 18 4.82 10.53 11.56
N GLY A 19 3.54 10.30 11.29
CA GLY A 19 2.43 11.18 11.66
C GLY A 19 2.01 12.16 10.57
N GLU A 20 2.87 12.42 9.58
CA GLU A 20 2.60 13.35 8.49
C GLU A 20 1.61 12.77 7.47
N SER A 21 0.92 13.68 6.80
CA SER A 21 0.02 13.37 5.69
C SER A 21 0.52 14.07 4.43
N GLY A 22 0.32 13.42 3.29
CA GLY A 22 0.74 13.92 1.98
C GLY A 22 -0.23 13.52 0.89
N THR A 23 0.20 13.72 -0.35
CA THR A 23 -0.59 13.37 -1.54
C THR A 23 0.07 12.25 -2.33
N VAL A 24 -0.73 11.61 -3.18
CA VAL A 24 -0.21 10.70 -4.21
C VAL A 24 0.13 11.56 -5.42
N ARG A 25 1.39 11.51 -5.85
CA ARG A 25 1.95 12.36 -6.90
C ARG A 25 1.68 11.81 -8.30
N THR A 26 1.56 10.49 -8.43
CA THR A 26 1.27 9.80 -9.69
C THR A 26 0.54 8.48 -9.44
N PHE A 27 -0.22 8.01 -10.43
CA PHE A 27 -0.87 6.70 -10.45
C PHE A 27 -0.23 5.72 -11.45
N ASP A 28 0.85 6.13 -12.13
CA ASP A 28 1.47 5.37 -13.23
C ASP A 28 2.40 4.25 -12.75
N HIS A 29 2.59 4.12 -11.44
CA HIS A 29 3.46 3.11 -10.86
C HIS A 29 2.92 1.69 -11.14
N PRO A 30 3.77 0.72 -11.54
CA PRO A 30 3.34 -0.63 -11.93
C PRO A 30 2.41 -1.33 -10.93
N LEU A 31 2.65 -1.16 -9.62
CA LEU A 31 1.76 -1.68 -8.57
C LEU A 31 0.36 -1.08 -8.62
N LEU A 32 0.25 0.25 -8.78
CA LEU A 32 -1.05 0.93 -8.79
C LEU A 32 -1.83 0.58 -10.07
N VAL A 33 -1.13 0.52 -11.20
CA VAL A 33 -1.69 0.08 -12.48
C VAL A 33 -2.18 -1.37 -12.39
N ALA A 34 -1.37 -2.28 -11.84
CA ALA A 34 -1.74 -3.69 -11.70
C ALA A 34 -2.96 -3.90 -10.80
N LEU A 35 -3.15 -3.03 -9.80
CA LEU A 35 -4.29 -3.04 -8.88
C LEU A 35 -5.47 -2.16 -9.36
N GLY A 36 -5.37 -1.54 -10.54
CA GLY A 36 -6.42 -0.68 -11.10
C GLY A 36 -6.66 0.63 -10.32
N ILE A 37 -5.69 1.10 -9.54
CA ILE A 37 -5.79 2.32 -8.74
C ILE A 37 -5.35 3.52 -9.59
N THR A 38 -6.32 4.26 -10.12
CA THR A 38 -6.08 5.41 -11.02
C THR A 38 -6.48 6.76 -10.43
N ALA A 39 -7.19 6.76 -9.29
CA ALA A 39 -7.59 7.95 -8.56
C ALA A 39 -7.87 7.60 -7.10
N LEU A 40 -7.93 8.62 -6.23
CA LEU A 40 -8.31 8.48 -4.83
C LEU A 40 -9.43 9.46 -4.47
N PRO A 41 -10.28 9.12 -3.49
CA PRO A 41 -11.32 10.03 -3.03
C PRO A 41 -10.75 11.26 -2.29
N ASP A 42 -11.28 12.45 -2.59
CA ASP A 42 -10.85 13.75 -2.01
C ASP A 42 -11.17 13.91 -0.50
N SER A 43 -12.00 13.03 0.06
CA SER A 43 -12.49 13.14 1.45
C SER A 43 -11.49 12.74 2.54
N ARG A 44 -10.28 12.29 2.16
CA ARG A 44 -9.25 11.82 3.09
C ARG A 44 -7.89 12.33 2.62
N PRO A 45 -6.90 12.46 3.52
CA PRO A 45 -5.52 12.66 3.08
C PRO A 45 -5.13 11.54 2.12
N GLY A 46 -4.55 11.90 0.97
CA GLY A 46 -4.19 10.96 -0.09
C GLY A 46 -3.32 9.82 0.46
N VAL A 47 -2.37 10.16 1.31
CA VAL A 47 -1.56 9.20 2.08
C VAL A 47 -1.25 9.75 3.47
N ARG A 48 -1.11 8.86 4.45
CA ARG A 48 -0.63 9.17 5.80
C ARG A 48 0.44 8.19 6.23
N ALA A 49 1.57 8.70 6.71
CA ALA A 49 2.64 7.92 7.32
C ALA A 49 2.24 7.55 8.75
N CYS A 50 1.75 6.34 8.97
CA CYS A 50 1.40 5.86 10.31
C CYS A 50 2.53 4.99 10.86
N LEU A 51 3.06 5.33 12.02
CA LEU A 51 4.03 4.47 12.71
C LEU A 51 3.33 3.22 13.24
N ASP A 52 3.81 2.04 12.84
CA ASP A 52 3.49 0.81 13.55
C ASP A 52 4.44 0.66 14.74
N TRP A 53 3.90 0.88 15.94
CA TRP A 53 4.63 0.77 17.20
C TRP A 53 5.10 -0.67 17.48
N SER A 54 4.55 -1.67 16.77
CA SER A 54 4.92 -3.08 16.93
C SER A 54 6.20 -3.45 16.19
N HIS A 55 6.45 -2.82 15.03
CA HIS A 55 7.56 -3.17 14.14
C HIS A 55 8.46 -1.97 13.78
N GLY A 56 8.21 -0.79 14.35
CA GLY A 56 8.97 0.44 14.09
C GLY A 56 8.94 0.91 12.64
N THR A 57 8.03 0.37 11.83
CA THR A 57 7.94 0.61 10.38
C THR A 57 6.80 1.60 10.09
N VAL A 58 7.00 2.48 9.12
CA VAL A 58 5.98 3.45 8.73
C VAL A 58 5.06 2.82 7.70
N HIS A 59 3.82 2.54 8.11
CA HIS A 59 2.78 1.99 7.25
C HIS A 59 2.04 3.09 6.46
N LEU A 60 1.51 2.69 5.31
CA LEU A 60 0.62 3.52 4.50
C LEU A 60 -0.80 3.50 5.05
N ALA A 61 -1.25 4.64 5.54
CA ALA A 61 -2.65 4.91 5.84
C ALA A 61 -3.19 5.99 4.88
N GLY A 62 -4.44 6.43 5.10
CA GLY A 62 -5.11 7.38 4.22
C GLY A 62 -5.84 6.70 3.05
N ALA A 63 -6.20 7.49 2.04
CA ALA A 63 -6.97 6.99 0.90
C ALA A 63 -6.21 5.91 0.11
N LEU A 64 -4.90 6.10 -0.13
CA LEU A 64 -4.06 5.16 -0.85
C LEU A 64 -3.95 3.82 -0.13
N GLY A 65 -3.67 3.83 1.18
CA GLY A 65 -3.58 2.60 1.98
C GLY A 65 -4.89 1.81 1.97
N ALA A 66 -6.03 2.50 2.02
CA ALA A 66 -7.34 1.86 1.92
C ALA A 66 -7.59 1.28 0.52
N ALA A 67 -7.25 2.01 -0.54
CA ALA A 67 -7.40 1.54 -1.93
C ALA A 67 -6.53 0.31 -2.20
N LEU A 68 -5.26 0.34 -1.80
CA LEU A 68 -4.34 -0.81 -1.89
C LEU A 68 -4.89 -2.03 -1.16
N PHE A 69 -5.34 -1.83 0.09
CA PHE A 69 -5.89 -2.92 0.90
C PHE A 69 -7.11 -3.57 0.26
N THR A 70 -8.05 -2.76 -0.23
CA THR A 70 -9.25 -3.25 -0.93
C THR A 70 -8.87 -3.99 -2.21
N ALA A 71 -8.05 -3.39 -3.07
CA ALA A 71 -7.65 -3.99 -4.33
C ALA A 71 -6.88 -5.31 -4.15
N LEU A 72 -5.97 -5.39 -3.16
CA LEU A 72 -5.24 -6.62 -2.85
C LEU A 72 -6.16 -7.75 -2.37
N LEU A 73 -7.24 -7.42 -1.66
CA LEU A 73 -8.25 -8.39 -1.23
C LEU A 73 -9.12 -8.84 -2.41
N ASP A 74 -9.59 -7.88 -3.21
CA ASP A 74 -10.50 -8.12 -4.33
C ASP A 74 -9.81 -8.94 -5.44
N ASP A 75 -8.54 -8.64 -5.74
CA ASP A 75 -7.73 -9.40 -6.70
C ASP A 75 -7.18 -10.72 -6.10
N GLY A 76 -7.43 -10.97 -4.81
CA GLY A 76 -7.08 -12.20 -4.12
C GLY A 76 -5.59 -12.38 -3.83
N TRP A 77 -4.80 -11.30 -3.88
CA TRP A 77 -3.35 -11.33 -3.58
C TRP A 77 -3.10 -11.48 -2.09
N VAL A 78 -4.01 -10.98 -1.27
CA VAL A 78 -4.01 -11.18 0.17
C VAL A 78 -5.35 -11.73 0.64
N ARG A 79 -5.35 -12.38 1.79
CA ARG A 79 -6.57 -12.78 2.49
C ARG A 79 -6.45 -12.44 3.96
N ARG A 80 -7.59 -12.15 4.60
CA ARG A 80 -7.65 -11.97 6.04
C ARG A 80 -7.34 -13.28 6.75
N HIS A 81 -6.52 -13.19 7.80
CA HIS A 81 -6.32 -14.31 8.69
C HIS A 81 -7.64 -14.60 9.44
N PRO A 82 -8.05 -15.87 9.63
CA PRO A 82 -9.31 -16.19 10.31
C PRO A 82 -9.40 -15.68 11.76
N ARG A 83 -8.25 -15.40 12.37
CA ARG A 83 -8.13 -14.85 13.72
C ARG A 83 -7.35 -13.54 13.68
N GLY A 84 -7.98 -12.45 14.11
CA GLY A 84 -7.34 -11.14 14.25
C GLY A 84 -7.38 -10.26 13.00
N ARG A 85 -6.45 -9.30 12.92
CA ARG A 85 -6.36 -8.28 11.86
C ARG A 85 -5.23 -8.52 10.86
N ALA A 86 -4.49 -9.61 11.04
CA ALA A 86 -3.38 -9.97 10.15
C ALA A 86 -3.89 -10.33 8.75
N LEU A 87 -3.08 -10.01 7.75
CA LEU A 87 -3.26 -10.47 6.38
C LEU A 87 -2.23 -11.56 6.08
N ARG A 88 -2.61 -12.49 5.21
CA ARG A 88 -1.69 -13.46 4.63
C ARG A 88 -1.66 -13.23 3.12
N ILE A 89 -0.46 -13.08 2.56
CA ILE A 89 -0.28 -13.10 1.11
C ILE A 89 -0.63 -14.51 0.60
N THR A 90 -1.33 -14.57 -0.52
CA THR A 90 -1.69 -15.83 -1.19
C THR A 90 -0.60 -16.23 -2.17
N ASP A 91 -0.58 -17.49 -2.63
CA ASP A 91 0.43 -17.92 -3.61
C ASP A 91 0.34 -17.14 -4.93
N PRO A 92 -0.85 -16.80 -5.46
CA PRO A 92 -0.98 -15.81 -6.54
C PRO A 92 -0.40 -14.44 -6.16
N GLY A 93 -0.69 -13.93 -4.97
CA GLY A 93 -0.16 -12.65 -4.50
C GLY A 93 1.36 -12.62 -4.44
N HIS A 94 2.01 -13.66 -3.93
CA HIS A 94 3.46 -13.77 -3.92
C HIS A 94 4.06 -13.71 -5.33
N ARG A 95 3.45 -14.37 -6.31
CA ARG A 95 3.91 -14.33 -7.70
C ARG A 95 3.78 -12.93 -8.29
N ARG A 96 2.61 -12.29 -8.13
CA ARG A 96 2.34 -10.96 -8.68
C ARG A 96 3.21 -9.88 -8.04
N LEU A 97 3.43 -9.96 -6.72
CA LEU A 97 4.34 -9.06 -6.03
C LEU A 97 5.79 -9.26 -6.51
N ALA A 98 6.24 -10.51 -6.66
CA ALA A 98 7.58 -10.80 -7.18
C ALA A 98 7.78 -10.31 -8.63
N GLU A 99 6.76 -10.43 -9.49
CA GLU A 99 6.76 -9.86 -10.86
C GLU A 99 6.96 -8.34 -10.85
N LEU A 100 6.49 -7.67 -9.80
CA LEU A 100 6.63 -6.23 -9.57
C LEU A 100 7.92 -5.87 -8.80
N GLY A 101 8.79 -6.83 -8.51
CA GLY A 101 10.01 -6.61 -7.72
C GLY A 101 9.78 -6.47 -6.22
N ILE A 102 8.59 -6.79 -5.73
CA ILE A 102 8.19 -6.70 -4.31
C ILE A 102 8.36 -8.09 -3.67
N GLY A 103 9.42 -8.26 -2.88
CA GLY A 103 9.75 -9.51 -2.17
C GLY A 103 10.46 -9.26 -0.85
#